data_AF-A0A518DYK1-F1
#
_entry.id   AF-A0A518DYK1-F1
#
_cell.length_a   1.000
_cell.length_b   1.000
_cell.length_c   1.000
_cell.angle_alpha   90.00
_cell.angle_beta   90.00
_cell.angle_gamma   90.00
#
_symmetry.space_group_name_H-M   'P 1'
#
loop_
_entity.id
_entity.type
_entity.pdbx_description
1 polymer ?
#
loop_
_entity_poly.entity_id
_entity_poly.type
_entity_poly.pdbx_seq_one_letter_code
_entity_poly.pdbx_strand_id
1 'polypeptide(L)'
;MTQRVKCAECDNMILPQTAADNDGLCAQCVKISPELRAENREYERQLAEGLVFTPSPAERANSKLPPELANGQWQLQPEYYAERNFESAMDAIIAAKTESGGNVFLVTDDGGQLNLGFTDRYGVCEYQNQDTGDFRYAYTKSNLREQAPEELHVVQACPCCGVGMLWYPSRYHMPRDRAFSLLENAVSGCESPGVEWLETDDFSYTEHGRG
;
A
#
# COMPACT_ATOMS: atom_id res chain seq x y z
N MET A 1 -27.72 34.32 1.66
CA MET A 1 -27.22 32.95 1.39
C MET A 1 -27.57 32.11 2.61
N THR A 2 -28.28 30.99 2.45
CA THR A 2 -28.60 30.09 3.58
C THR A 2 -27.33 29.35 3.99
N GLN A 3 -26.88 29.54 5.22
CA GLN A 3 -25.71 28.86 5.76
C GLN A 3 -26.01 27.36 5.86
N ARG A 4 -25.26 26.55 5.12
CA ARG A 4 -25.38 25.08 5.18
C ARG A 4 -24.77 24.56 6.48
N VAL A 5 -25.22 23.40 6.93
CA VAL A 5 -24.71 22.69 8.11
C VAL A 5 -24.13 21.33 7.70
N LYS A 6 -23.19 20.79 8.46
CA LYS A 6 -22.63 19.45 8.19
C LYS A 6 -23.61 18.35 8.60
N CYS A 7 -23.69 17.30 7.80
CA CYS A 7 -24.29 16.02 8.19
C CYS A 7 -23.50 15.40 9.34
N ALA A 8 -24.18 14.90 10.38
CA ALA A 8 -23.53 14.31 11.56
C ALA A 8 -22.77 13.00 11.28
N GLU A 9 -22.94 12.37 10.10
CA GLU A 9 -22.29 11.09 9.77
C GLU A 9 -21.20 11.21 8.70
N CYS A 10 -21.44 11.98 7.64
CA CYS A 10 -20.56 12.03 6.47
C CYS A 10 -20.00 13.42 6.18
N ASP A 11 -20.18 14.37 7.09
CA ASP A 11 -19.70 15.76 7.00
C ASP A 11 -20.17 16.57 5.77
N ASN A 12 -21.00 16.00 4.90
CA ASN A 12 -21.55 16.68 3.74
C ASN A 12 -22.37 17.91 4.14
N MET A 13 -22.22 19.00 3.40
CA MET A 13 -22.92 20.26 3.65
C MET A 13 -24.39 20.19 3.17
N ILE A 14 -25.33 20.14 4.10
CA ILE A 14 -26.77 20.01 3.88
C ILE A 14 -27.54 21.28 4.26
N LEU A 15 -28.79 21.37 3.82
CA LEU A 15 -29.69 22.46 4.22
C LEU A 15 -30.07 22.31 5.70
N PRO A 16 -30.17 23.42 6.47
CA PRO A 16 -30.62 23.35 7.86
C PRO A 16 -31.96 22.64 8.05
N GLN A 17 -32.90 22.81 7.11
CA GLN A 17 -34.18 22.12 7.15
C GLN A 17 -34.02 20.60 7.04
N THR A 18 -33.16 20.12 6.13
CA THR A 18 -32.86 18.69 5.99
C THR A 18 -32.25 18.12 7.27
N ALA A 19 -31.38 18.88 7.93
CA ALA A 19 -30.82 18.48 9.21
C ALA A 19 -31.91 18.43 10.30
N ALA A 20 -32.80 19.41 10.36
CA ALA A 20 -33.90 19.42 11.33
C ALA A 20 -34.88 18.26 11.13
N ASP A 21 -35.20 17.92 9.87
CA ASP A 21 -36.15 16.86 9.53
C ASP A 21 -35.57 15.44 9.72
N ASN A 22 -34.24 15.31 9.73
CA ASN A 22 -33.55 14.01 9.78
C ASN A 22 -32.57 13.90 10.97
N ASP A 23 -32.83 14.59 12.08
CA ASP A 23 -32.00 14.52 13.30
C ASP A 23 -30.49 14.74 13.05
N GLY A 24 -30.16 15.74 12.23
CA GLY A 24 -28.79 16.11 11.87
C GLY A 24 -28.21 15.34 10.69
N LEU A 25 -28.98 14.45 10.04
CA LEU A 25 -28.51 13.60 8.94
C LEU A 25 -28.86 14.16 7.56
N CYS A 26 -28.09 13.72 6.55
CA CYS A 26 -28.47 13.93 5.16
C CYS A 26 -29.51 12.88 4.72
N ALA A 27 -30.18 13.15 3.59
CA ALA A 27 -31.21 12.28 3.02
C ALA A 27 -30.72 10.85 2.67
N GLN A 28 -29.41 10.63 2.55
CA GLN A 28 -28.84 9.29 2.35
C GLN A 28 -28.54 8.61 3.69
N CYS A 29 -27.87 9.31 4.61
CA CYS A 29 -27.48 8.75 5.91
C CYS A 29 -28.70 8.38 6.77
N VAL A 30 -29.82 9.09 6.68
CA VAL A 30 -31.06 8.75 7.41
C VAL A 30 -31.64 7.40 7.00
N LYS A 31 -31.35 6.92 5.78
CA LYS A 31 -31.82 5.62 5.28
C LYS A 31 -30.98 4.44 5.79
N ILE A 32 -29.84 4.71 6.41
CA ILE A 32 -28.94 3.70 6.95
C ILE A 32 -29.36 3.42 8.40
N SER A 33 -29.50 2.14 8.77
CA SER A 33 -29.90 1.76 10.13
C SER A 33 -28.93 2.34 11.18
N PRO A 34 -29.41 2.69 12.38
CA PRO A 34 -28.53 3.19 13.45
C PRO A 34 -27.39 2.23 13.79
N GLU A 35 -27.64 0.92 13.73
CA GLU A 35 -26.66 -0.15 13.95
C GLU A 35 -25.53 -0.08 12.93
N LEU A 36 -25.86 -0.05 11.62
CA LEU A 36 -24.85 0.00 10.56
C LEU A 36 -24.06 1.31 10.57
N ARG A 37 -24.69 2.42 10.96
CA ARG A 37 -23.98 3.69 11.19
C ARG A 37 -23.00 3.59 12.37
N ALA A 38 -23.39 2.92 13.46
CA ALA A 38 -22.51 2.69 14.60
C ALA A 38 -21.34 1.77 14.25
N GLU A 39 -21.57 0.69 13.50
CA GLU A 39 -20.53 -0.19 12.98
C GLU A 39 -19.55 0.56 12.08
N ASN A 40 -20.05 1.39 11.16
CA ASN A 40 -19.18 2.22 10.31
C ASN A 40 -18.34 3.21 11.14
N ARG A 41 -18.93 3.90 12.13
CA ARG A 41 -18.15 4.79 12.99
C ARG A 41 -17.08 4.06 13.78
N GLU A 42 -17.39 2.87 14.29
CA GLU A 42 -16.43 2.05 15.01
C GLU A 42 -15.31 1.57 14.08
N TYR A 43 -15.64 1.16 12.85
CA TYR A 43 -14.65 0.82 11.83
C TYR A 43 -13.74 2.00 11.47
N GLU A 44 -14.31 3.18 11.19
CA GLU A 44 -13.53 4.39 10.89
C GLU A 44 -12.64 4.81 12.06
N ARG A 45 -13.14 4.67 13.31
CA ARG A 45 -12.35 4.89 14.52
C ARG A 45 -11.19 3.90 14.62
N GLN A 46 -11.48 2.60 14.47
CA GLN A 46 -10.45 1.56 14.47
C GLN A 46 -9.42 1.81 13.37
N LEU A 47 -9.85 2.24 12.18
CA LEU A 47 -8.97 2.55 11.07
C LEU A 47 -8.06 3.72 11.42
N ALA A 48 -8.63 4.85 11.87
CA ALA A 48 -7.86 6.03 12.27
C ALA A 48 -6.86 5.74 13.40
N GLU A 49 -7.20 4.84 14.32
CA GLU A 49 -6.32 4.38 15.39
C GLU A 49 -5.30 3.32 14.95
N GLY A 50 -5.41 2.81 13.72
CA GLY A 50 -4.57 1.76 13.14
C GLY A 50 -4.89 0.35 13.63
N LEU A 51 -6.03 0.17 14.29
CA LEU A 51 -6.47 -1.09 14.90
C LEU A 51 -7.00 -2.11 13.88
N VAL A 52 -7.48 -1.66 12.72
CA VAL A 52 -8.02 -2.56 11.68
C VAL A 52 -6.94 -3.49 11.13
N PHE A 53 -5.71 -3.00 10.97
CA PHE A 53 -4.62 -3.76 10.35
C PHE A 53 -3.39 -3.93 11.23
N THR A 54 -3.52 -3.70 12.54
CA THR A 54 -2.39 -3.90 13.46
C THR A 54 -1.88 -5.33 13.35
N PRO A 55 -0.62 -5.55 12.93
CA PRO A 55 -0.10 -6.90 12.83
C PRO A 55 -0.18 -7.58 14.19
N SER A 56 -0.62 -8.83 14.20
CA SER A 56 -0.69 -9.65 15.39
C SER A 56 0.69 -9.72 16.07
N PRO A 57 0.75 -10.04 17.37
CA PRO A 57 2.04 -10.28 18.03
C PRO A 57 2.89 -11.35 17.32
N ALA A 58 2.25 -12.34 16.68
CA ALA A 58 2.93 -13.37 15.90
C ALA A 58 3.55 -12.82 14.61
N GLU A 59 2.79 -12.05 13.81
CA GLU A 59 3.32 -11.38 12.61
C GLU A 59 4.50 -10.45 12.98
N ARG A 60 4.38 -9.69 14.08
CA ARG A 60 5.48 -8.83 14.55
C ARG A 60 6.70 -9.61 15.00
N ALA A 61 6.52 -10.75 15.65
CA ALA A 61 7.65 -11.59 16.08
C ALA A 61 8.42 -12.17 14.88
N ASN A 62 7.74 -12.36 13.75
CA ASN A 62 8.35 -12.81 12.49
C ASN A 62 8.88 -11.67 11.61
N SER A 63 8.67 -10.41 12.03
CA SER A 63 9.22 -9.24 11.34
C SER A 63 10.74 -9.29 11.37
N LYS A 64 11.35 -9.35 10.18
CA LYS A 64 12.79 -9.43 10.01
C LYS A 64 13.17 -8.82 8.68
N LEU A 65 14.24 -8.03 8.67
CA LEU A 65 14.84 -7.52 7.45
C LEU A 65 15.45 -8.68 6.64
N PRO A 66 15.02 -8.91 5.38
CA PRO A 66 15.74 -9.76 4.45
C PRO A 66 17.24 -9.47 4.39
N PRO A 67 18.13 -10.47 4.50
CA PRO A 67 19.57 -10.27 4.44
C PRO A 67 20.05 -9.50 3.19
N GLU A 68 19.42 -9.77 2.05
CA GLU A 68 19.75 -9.18 0.75
C GLU A 68 19.33 -7.70 0.66
N LEU A 69 18.35 -7.26 1.45
CA LEU A 69 18.05 -5.82 1.52
C LEU A 69 19.15 -5.04 2.24
N ALA A 70 19.92 -5.70 3.11
CA ALA A 70 21.04 -5.07 3.79
C ALA A 70 22.34 -5.14 2.98
N ASN A 71 22.57 -6.24 2.23
CA ASN A 71 23.88 -6.53 1.64
C ASN A 71 23.85 -6.97 0.18
N GLY A 72 22.67 -7.14 -0.42
CA GLY A 72 22.50 -7.67 -1.77
C GLY A 72 22.99 -6.70 -2.84
N GLN A 73 23.54 -7.26 -3.92
CA GLN A 73 23.85 -6.50 -5.14
C GLN A 73 22.63 -6.52 -6.05
N TRP A 74 21.80 -5.48 -5.93
CA TRP A 74 20.54 -5.36 -6.67
C TRP A 74 20.78 -4.96 -8.12
N GLN A 75 20.21 -5.75 -9.03
CA GLN A 75 20.30 -5.60 -10.48
C GLN A 75 18.90 -5.49 -11.07
N LEU A 76 18.82 -4.97 -12.30
CA LEU A 76 17.56 -4.89 -13.05
C LEU A 76 17.07 -6.29 -13.43
N GLN A 77 15.77 -6.55 -13.30
CA GLN A 77 15.19 -7.80 -13.77
C GLN A 77 15.33 -7.94 -15.30
N PRO A 78 16.11 -8.92 -15.81
CA PRO A 78 16.51 -8.94 -17.22
C PRO A 78 15.33 -8.96 -18.20
N GLU A 79 14.29 -9.76 -17.93
CA GLU A 79 13.15 -9.90 -18.84
C GLU A 79 12.31 -8.63 -18.92
N TYR A 80 12.02 -8.00 -17.78
CA TYR A 80 11.21 -6.77 -17.75
C TYR A 80 11.91 -5.59 -18.41
N TYR A 81 13.25 -5.51 -18.30
CA TYR A 81 14.04 -4.41 -18.83
C TYR A 81 14.72 -4.72 -20.17
N ALA A 82 14.44 -5.87 -20.81
CA ALA A 82 15.11 -6.30 -22.05
C ALA A 82 15.04 -5.28 -23.20
N GLU A 83 13.95 -4.51 -23.29
CA GLU A 83 13.73 -3.48 -24.31
C GLU A 83 14.03 -2.06 -23.81
N ARG A 84 14.51 -1.91 -22.57
CA ARG A 84 14.76 -0.61 -21.92
C ARG A 84 16.26 -0.40 -21.73
N ASN A 85 16.74 0.79 -22.10
CA ASN A 85 18.15 1.15 -21.95
C ASN A 85 18.38 1.90 -20.63
N PHE A 86 18.48 1.16 -19.53
CA PHE A 86 18.94 1.70 -18.25
C PHE A 86 20.36 1.21 -17.96
N GLU A 87 21.23 2.10 -17.49
CA GLU A 87 22.62 1.76 -17.15
C GLU A 87 22.73 1.15 -15.75
N SER A 88 21.76 1.43 -14.87
CA SER A 88 21.74 0.94 -13.49
C SER A 88 20.32 0.77 -12.92
N ALA A 89 20.22 0.07 -11.79
CA ALA A 89 19.00 -0.01 -10.99
C ALA A 89 18.51 1.38 -10.54
N MET A 90 19.44 2.27 -10.19
CA MET A 90 19.12 3.63 -9.77
C MET A 90 18.50 4.45 -10.92
N ASP A 91 18.99 4.30 -12.15
CA ASP A 91 18.42 5.01 -13.30
C ASP A 91 16.98 4.57 -13.58
N ALA A 92 16.69 3.28 -13.47
CA ALA A 92 15.34 2.76 -13.61
C ALA A 92 14.41 3.27 -12.50
N ILE A 93 14.92 3.39 -11.27
CA ILE A 93 14.17 3.97 -10.14
C ILE A 93 13.86 5.46 -10.39
N ILE A 94 14.85 6.24 -10.84
CA ILE A 94 14.68 7.67 -11.14
C ILE A 94 13.66 7.87 -12.25
N ALA A 95 13.72 7.07 -13.32
CA ALA A 95 12.73 7.13 -14.39
C ALA A 95 11.33 6.72 -13.91
N ALA A 96 11.21 5.67 -13.10
CA ALA A 96 9.92 5.26 -12.54
C ALA A 96 9.27 6.36 -11.65
N LYS A 97 10.08 7.17 -10.96
CA LYS A 97 9.58 8.32 -10.18
C LYS A 97 8.89 9.39 -11.03
N THR A 98 9.16 9.47 -12.32
CA THR A 98 8.52 10.46 -13.21
C THR A 98 7.16 10.00 -13.74
N GLU A 99 6.84 8.71 -13.63
CA GLU A 99 5.58 8.13 -14.09
C GLU A 99 4.43 8.36 -13.09
N SER A 100 3.18 8.26 -13.52
CA SER A 100 2.02 8.30 -12.60
C SER A 100 1.73 6.94 -11.96
N GLY A 101 2.31 5.86 -12.46
CA GLY A 101 2.13 4.52 -11.92
C GLY A 101 2.97 3.51 -12.70
N GLY A 102 3.20 2.35 -12.11
CA GLY A 102 3.99 1.30 -12.77
C GLY A 102 4.65 0.35 -11.78
N ASN A 103 5.71 -0.30 -12.26
CA ASN A 103 6.47 -1.26 -11.46
C ASN A 103 7.98 -1.09 -11.66
N VAL A 104 8.74 -1.41 -10.61
CA VAL A 104 10.19 -1.60 -10.63
C VAL A 104 10.49 -3.01 -10.11
N PHE A 105 11.33 -3.75 -10.83
CA PHE A 105 11.68 -5.14 -10.52
C PHE A 105 13.18 -5.29 -10.39
N LEU A 106 13.66 -5.65 -9.20
CA LEU A 106 15.07 -5.85 -8.94
C LEU A 106 15.32 -7.29 -8.51
N VAL A 107 16.49 -7.81 -8.86
CA VAL A 107 16.95 -9.15 -8.48
C VAL A 107 18.37 -9.12 -7.95
N THR A 108 18.76 -10.18 -7.25
CA THR A 108 20.12 -10.46 -6.79
C THR A 108 20.56 -11.81 -7.33
N ASP A 109 21.88 -12.05 -7.38
CA ASP A 109 22.42 -13.33 -7.84
C ASP A 109 22.04 -14.52 -6.93
N ASP A 110 21.72 -14.23 -5.66
CA ASP A 110 21.33 -15.21 -4.64
C ASP A 110 19.81 -15.48 -4.60
N GLY A 111 19.10 -15.15 -5.68
CA GLY A 111 17.67 -15.45 -5.86
C GLY A 111 16.70 -14.49 -5.16
N GLY A 112 17.20 -13.48 -4.45
CA GLY A 112 16.39 -12.42 -3.85
C GLY A 112 15.80 -11.51 -4.94
N GLN A 113 14.52 -11.21 -4.82
CA GLN A 113 13.77 -10.36 -5.73
C GLN A 113 13.00 -9.30 -4.95
N LEU A 114 13.08 -8.05 -5.40
CA LEU A 114 12.46 -6.88 -4.80
C LEU A 114 11.58 -6.20 -5.84
N ASN A 115 10.28 -6.16 -5.56
CA ASN A 115 9.27 -5.59 -6.43
C ASN A 115 8.70 -4.33 -5.78
N LEU A 116 8.57 -3.26 -6.56
CA LEU A 116 7.79 -2.08 -6.21
C LEU A 116 6.68 -1.92 -7.23
N GLY A 117 5.43 -2.04 -6.80
CA GLY A 117 4.30 -1.50 -7.55
C GLY A 117 3.96 -0.10 -7.03
N PHE A 118 3.53 0.81 -7.89
CA PHE A 118 3.16 2.17 -7.47
C PHE A 118 2.06 2.82 -8.31
N THR A 119 1.35 3.75 -7.69
CA THR A 119 0.46 4.75 -8.28
C THR A 119 1.05 6.15 -8.07
N ASP A 120 0.27 7.20 -8.31
CA ASP A 120 0.70 8.57 -8.11
C ASP A 120 0.82 8.91 -6.61
N ARG A 121 0.07 8.20 -5.77
CA ARG A 121 -0.01 8.40 -4.32
C ARG A 121 0.66 7.31 -3.49
N TYR A 122 0.54 6.05 -3.89
CA TYR A 122 0.97 4.92 -3.07
C TYR A 122 2.04 4.07 -3.76
N GLY A 123 2.78 3.32 -2.94
CA GLY A 123 3.61 2.21 -3.40
C GLY A 123 3.52 1.02 -2.44
N VAL A 124 3.82 -0.17 -2.95
CA VAL A 124 3.93 -1.40 -2.18
C VAL A 124 5.24 -2.07 -2.54
N CYS A 125 6.08 -2.34 -1.53
CA CYS A 125 7.32 -3.09 -1.72
C CYS A 125 7.13 -4.53 -1.24
N GLU A 126 7.46 -5.47 -2.11
CA GLU A 126 7.42 -6.91 -1.87
C GLU A 126 8.83 -7.46 -2.05
N TYR A 127 9.25 -8.31 -1.13
CA TYR A 127 10.47 -9.09 -1.25
C TYR A 127 10.10 -10.57 -1.30
N GLN A 128 10.77 -11.30 -2.20
CA GLN A 128 10.69 -12.74 -2.24
C GLN A 128 12.06 -13.36 -2.53
N ASN A 129 12.32 -14.54 -2.00
CA ASN A 129 13.46 -15.37 -2.38
C ASN A 129 12.97 -16.80 -2.62
N GLN A 130 13.07 -17.26 -3.87
CA GLN A 130 12.53 -18.57 -4.27
C GLN A 130 13.32 -19.75 -3.68
N ASP A 131 14.61 -19.57 -3.41
CA ASP A 131 15.48 -20.63 -2.87
C ASP A 131 15.20 -20.89 -1.40
N THR A 132 14.84 -19.84 -0.65
CA THR A 132 14.51 -19.94 0.78
C THR A 132 13.01 -20.03 1.06
N GLY A 133 12.18 -19.68 0.07
CA GLY A 133 10.73 -19.54 0.23
C GLY A 133 10.32 -18.31 1.04
N ASP A 134 11.24 -17.36 1.30
CA ASP A 134 10.92 -16.14 2.05
C ASP A 134 10.03 -15.23 1.19
N PHE A 135 8.97 -14.70 1.79
CA PHE A 135 8.03 -13.79 1.16
C PHE A 135 7.58 -12.74 2.18
N ARG A 136 7.80 -11.46 1.85
CA ARG A 136 7.55 -10.37 2.80
C ARG A 136 7.04 -9.13 2.11
N TYR A 137 6.15 -8.42 2.81
CA TYR A 137 5.80 -7.06 2.46
C TYR A 137 6.47 -6.06 3.39
N ALA A 138 6.95 -4.96 2.81
CA ALA A 138 7.36 -3.80 3.56
C ALA A 138 6.14 -3.08 4.12
N TYR A 139 6.26 -2.62 5.36
CA TYR A 139 5.18 -1.95 6.04
C TYR A 139 5.72 -0.90 7.04
N THR A 140 4.94 0.15 7.27
CA THR A 140 5.26 1.20 8.25
C THR A 140 4.08 1.46 9.17
N LYS A 141 4.34 1.94 10.40
CA LYS A 141 3.26 2.28 11.36
C LYS A 141 2.22 3.24 10.80
N SER A 142 2.61 4.14 9.90
CA SER A 142 1.68 5.06 9.22
C SER A 142 0.71 4.37 8.27
N ASN A 143 1.09 3.24 7.65
CA ASN A 143 0.22 2.53 6.71
C ASN A 143 -1.06 1.97 7.38
N LEU A 144 -1.05 1.75 8.70
CA LEU A 144 -2.23 1.17 9.38
C LEU A 144 -3.43 2.07 9.43
N ARG A 145 -3.21 3.38 9.26
CA ARG A 145 -4.21 4.39 9.57
C ARG A 145 -5.05 4.79 8.38
N GLU A 146 -4.71 4.29 7.19
CA GLU A 146 -5.37 4.61 5.94
C GLU A 146 -5.59 3.33 5.13
N GLN A 147 -6.68 3.30 4.37
CA GLN A 147 -6.88 2.30 3.33
C GLN A 147 -6.60 2.94 1.99
N ALA A 148 -5.91 2.22 1.12
CA ALA A 148 -5.81 2.62 -0.27
C ALA A 148 -7.22 2.66 -0.88
N PRO A 149 -7.66 3.80 -1.43
CA PRO A 149 -8.87 3.87 -2.25
C PRO A 149 -8.75 2.93 -3.45
N GLU A 150 -9.88 2.39 -3.92
CA GLU A 150 -9.95 1.44 -5.03
C GLU A 150 -9.22 1.96 -6.28
N GLU A 151 -9.37 3.26 -6.57
CA GLU A 151 -8.78 3.93 -7.72
C GLU A 151 -7.26 4.18 -7.58
N LEU A 152 -6.72 4.08 -6.37
CA LEU A 152 -5.29 4.25 -6.08
C LEU A 152 -4.63 2.96 -5.58
N HIS A 153 -5.37 1.86 -5.63
CA HIS A 153 -4.89 0.53 -5.26
C HIS A 153 -3.76 0.13 -6.22
N VAL A 154 -2.70 -0.45 -5.67
CA VAL A 154 -1.52 -0.83 -6.44
C VAL A 154 -1.72 -2.25 -6.98
N VAL A 155 -1.46 -2.41 -8.28
CA VAL A 155 -1.46 -3.69 -8.97
C VAL A 155 -0.11 -4.39 -8.78
N GLN A 156 -0.15 -5.66 -8.40
CA GLN A 156 0.99 -6.57 -8.52
C GLN A 156 1.11 -7.02 -9.97
N ALA A 157 2.30 -6.94 -10.55
CA ALA A 157 2.55 -7.28 -11.95
C ALA A 157 3.59 -8.40 -12.10
N CYS A 158 3.54 -9.14 -13.22
CA CYS A 158 4.55 -10.16 -13.53
C CYS A 158 5.92 -9.48 -13.70
N PRO A 159 6.97 -9.92 -12.98
CA PRO A 159 8.35 -9.47 -13.20
C PRO A 159 8.88 -9.84 -14.59
N CYS A 160 8.21 -10.74 -15.31
CA CYS A 160 8.58 -11.16 -16.65
C CYS A 160 8.18 -10.16 -17.74
N CYS A 161 7.02 -9.52 -17.60
CA CYS A 161 6.39 -8.78 -18.70
C CYS A 161 5.61 -7.53 -18.24
N GLY A 162 5.52 -7.27 -16.94
CA GLY A 162 4.79 -6.13 -16.39
C GLY A 162 3.27 -6.24 -16.46
N VAL A 163 2.72 -7.37 -16.93
CA VAL A 163 1.27 -7.57 -16.97
C VAL A 163 0.73 -7.67 -15.54
N GLY A 164 -0.28 -6.86 -15.24
CA GLY A 164 -0.98 -6.89 -13.96
C GLY A 164 -1.62 -8.25 -13.70
N MET A 165 -1.41 -8.80 -12.51
CA MET A 165 -1.88 -10.12 -12.11
C MET A 165 -2.97 -10.02 -11.04
N LEU A 166 -2.70 -9.26 -9.98
CA LEU A 166 -3.50 -9.21 -8.74
C LEU A 166 -3.39 -7.82 -8.10
N TRP A 167 -4.17 -7.58 -7.03
CA TRP A 167 -4.12 -6.36 -6.22
C TRP A 167 -3.43 -6.60 -4.89
N TYR A 168 -2.47 -5.77 -4.53
CA TYR A 168 -1.79 -5.91 -3.22
C TYR A 168 -2.77 -5.69 -2.05
N PRO A 169 -2.56 -6.26 -0.87
CA PRO A 169 -3.39 -5.96 0.29
C PRO A 169 -3.33 -4.47 0.70
N SER A 170 -4.45 -3.89 1.14
CA SER A 170 -4.56 -2.44 1.37
C SER A 170 -3.56 -1.95 2.43
N ARG A 171 -3.35 -2.73 3.49
CA ARG A 171 -2.43 -2.41 4.60
C ARG A 171 -0.95 -2.24 4.24
N TYR A 172 -0.52 -2.70 3.07
CA TYR A 172 0.87 -2.54 2.60
C TYR A 172 1.10 -1.29 1.75
N HIS A 173 0.04 -0.54 1.43
CA HIS A 173 0.14 0.71 0.71
C HIS A 173 0.76 1.79 1.61
N MET A 174 1.94 2.25 1.23
CA MET A 174 2.62 3.38 1.88
C MET A 174 2.69 4.57 0.95
N PRO A 175 2.93 5.78 1.48
CA PRO A 175 3.21 6.95 0.65
C PRO A 175 4.26 6.62 -0.42
N ARG A 176 3.99 7.04 -1.67
CA ARG A 176 4.83 6.73 -2.83
C ARG A 176 6.30 7.06 -2.59
N ASP A 177 6.58 8.26 -2.10
CA ASP A 177 7.94 8.74 -1.78
C ASP A 177 8.65 7.77 -0.84
N ARG A 178 7.95 7.28 0.18
CA ARG A 178 8.46 6.32 1.13
C ARG A 178 8.78 4.98 0.49
N ALA A 179 7.90 4.46 -0.36
CA ALA A 179 8.11 3.20 -1.08
C ALA A 179 9.35 3.28 -2.00
N PHE A 180 9.52 4.39 -2.71
CA PHE A 180 10.70 4.61 -3.53
C PHE A 180 11.99 4.73 -2.72
N SER A 181 11.96 5.43 -1.59
CA SER A 181 13.15 5.50 -0.71
C SER A 181 13.59 4.13 -0.22
N LEU A 182 12.68 3.15 -0.07
CA LEU A 182 13.06 1.78 0.27
C LEU A 182 13.92 1.12 -0.81
N LEU A 183 13.51 1.26 -2.08
CA LEU A 183 14.28 0.72 -3.20
C LEU A 183 15.64 1.43 -3.34
N GLU A 184 15.66 2.75 -3.21
CA GLU A 184 16.90 3.53 -3.28
C GLU A 184 17.88 3.12 -2.17
N ASN A 185 17.38 2.92 -0.96
CA ASN A 185 18.17 2.47 0.17
C ASN A 185 18.69 1.05 -0.05
N ALA A 186 17.86 0.13 -0.54
CA ALA A 186 18.27 -1.24 -0.85
C ALA A 186 19.40 -1.27 -1.89
N VAL A 187 19.25 -0.53 -2.99
CA VAL A 187 20.28 -0.42 -4.05
C VAL A 187 21.57 0.24 -3.52
N SER A 188 21.45 1.15 -2.56
CA SER A 188 22.60 1.87 -1.99
C SER A 188 23.25 1.18 -0.79
N GLY A 189 22.70 0.04 -0.32
CA GLY A 189 23.16 -0.62 0.91
C GLY A 189 22.91 0.21 2.18
N CYS A 190 21.85 1.02 2.19
CA CYS A 190 21.47 1.89 3.29
C CYS A 190 20.29 1.30 4.08
N GLU A 191 20.24 1.58 5.38
CA GLU A 191 19.09 1.24 6.20
C GLU A 191 17.85 2.07 5.84
N SER A 192 16.67 1.50 6.11
CA SER A 192 15.38 2.18 5.94
C SER A 192 14.66 2.33 7.28
N PRO A 193 14.95 3.39 8.06
CA PRO A 193 14.51 3.50 9.46
C PRO A 193 12.99 3.53 9.59
N GLY A 194 12.41 2.65 10.40
CA GLY A 194 10.96 2.61 10.64
C GLY A 194 10.15 1.86 9.59
N VAL A 195 10.81 1.05 8.74
CA VAL A 195 10.15 0.02 7.94
C VAL A 195 10.38 -1.34 8.57
N GLU A 196 9.31 -2.12 8.65
CA GLU A 196 9.30 -3.51 9.07
C GLU A 196 8.94 -4.37 7.85
N TRP A 197 9.45 -5.60 7.81
CA TRP A 197 9.23 -6.56 6.72
C TRP A 197 8.50 -7.77 7.27
N LEU A 198 7.21 -7.85 6.96
CA LEU A 198 6.30 -8.82 7.53
C LEU A 198 6.14 -10.00 6.58
N GLU A 199 6.41 -11.18 7.12
CA GLU A 199 5.95 -12.44 6.54
C GLU A 199 4.47 -12.59 6.86
N THR A 200 3.66 -12.92 5.86
CA THR A 200 2.20 -12.91 5.98
C THR A 200 1.56 -13.96 5.06
N ASP A 201 0.41 -14.48 5.50
CA ASP A 201 -0.47 -15.33 4.69
C ASP A 201 -1.47 -14.50 3.86
N ASP A 202 -1.37 -13.17 3.93
CA ASP A 202 -2.20 -12.21 3.19
C ASP A 202 -1.54 -11.91 1.84
N PHE A 203 -2.04 -12.59 0.81
CA PHE A 203 -1.53 -12.50 -0.55
C PHE A 203 -2.41 -11.61 -1.42
N SER A 204 -1.87 -11.21 -2.57
CA SER A 204 -2.59 -10.40 -3.54
C SER A 204 -3.93 -11.02 -3.98
N TYR A 205 -4.91 -10.15 -4.23
CA TYR A 205 -6.31 -10.52 -4.48
C TYR A 205 -6.70 -10.42 -5.95
N THR A 206 -7.68 -11.21 -6.39
CA THR A 206 -8.21 -11.18 -7.77
C THR A 206 -9.11 -9.99 -8.06
N GLU A 207 -9.61 -9.31 -7.03
CA GLU A 207 -10.45 -8.12 -7.12
C GLU A 207 -9.84 -7.02 -6.25
N HIS A 208 -10.11 -5.75 -6.59
CA HIS A 208 -9.82 -4.65 -5.68
C HIS A 208 -10.74 -4.79 -4.46
N GLY A 209 -10.20 -4.71 -3.24
CA GLY A 209 -11.04 -4.92 -2.06
C GLY A 209 -10.29 -4.88 -0.76
N ARG A 210 -11.06 -4.74 0.33
CA ARG A 210 -10.62 -4.56 1.73
C ARG A 210 -9.79 -5.76 2.21
N GLY A 211 -8.49 -5.71 1.93
CA GLY A 211 -7.47 -6.49 2.61
C GLY A 211 -6.98 -5.75 3.84
#